data_AF-A0A920G319-F1
#
_entry.id   AF-A0A920G319-F1
#
_cell.length_a   1.000
_cell.length_b   1.000
_cell.length_c   1.000
_cell.angle_alpha   90.00
_cell.angle_beta   90.00
_cell.angle_gamma   90.00
#
_symmetry.space_group_name_H-M   'P 1'
#
loop_
_entity.id
_entity.type
_entity.pdbx_description
1 polymer ?
#
loop_
_entity_poly.entity_id
_entity_poly.type
_entity_poly.pdbx_seq_one_letter_code
_entity_poly.pdbx_strand_id
1 'polypeptide(L)'
;MAAISAVQGEQLRRYPDPAASGLCDAIAAVEGLTAACVFPGNGSDEVLAHLWFAFLSGRTVCTLDTTYGFYPVWAKLYGSQL
;
A
#
# COMPACT_ATOMS: atom_id res chain seq x y z
N MET A 1 -1.24 2.31 -22.23
CA MET A 1 -1.82 1.08 -21.62
C MET A 1 -1.05 -0.19 -22.02
N ALA A 2 0.28 -0.18 -22.01
CA ALA A 2 1.08 -1.33 -22.48
C ALA A 2 0.98 -2.57 -21.56
N ALA A 3 0.88 -2.36 -20.25
CA ALA A 3 0.78 -3.46 -19.28
C ALA A 3 -0.54 -4.25 -19.42
N ILE A 4 -1.65 -3.55 -19.61
CA ILE A 4 -2.98 -4.18 -19.76
C ILE A 4 -3.12 -4.86 -21.13
N SER A 5 -2.51 -4.32 -22.19
CA SER A 5 -2.59 -4.93 -23.52
C SER A 5 -1.90 -6.30 -23.62
N ALA A 6 -1.00 -6.62 -22.69
CA ALA A 6 -0.38 -7.95 -22.61
C ALA A 6 -1.27 -8.99 -21.91
N VAL A 7 -2.33 -8.55 -21.21
CA VAL A 7 -3.25 -9.44 -20.50
C VAL A 7 -4.38 -9.84 -21.44
N GLN A 8 -4.46 -11.14 -21.75
CA GLN A 8 -5.53 -11.68 -22.60
C GLN A 8 -6.87 -11.63 -21.86
N GLY A 9 -7.96 -11.36 -22.58
CA GLY A 9 -9.30 -11.25 -21.98
C GLY A 9 -9.74 -12.47 -21.17
N GLU A 10 -9.33 -13.68 -21.58
CA GLU A 10 -9.65 -14.91 -20.83
C GLU A 10 -8.95 -14.97 -19.46
N GLN A 11 -7.77 -14.34 -19.31
CA GLN A 11 -7.06 -14.29 -18.03
C GLN A 11 -7.77 -13.40 -17.02
N LEU A 12 -8.50 -12.37 -17.47
CA LEU A 12 -9.25 -11.44 -16.62
C LEU A 12 -10.45 -12.10 -15.91
N ARG A 13 -10.86 -13.30 -16.33
CA ARG A 13 -11.92 -14.07 -15.66
C ARG A 13 -11.45 -14.71 -14.36
N ARG A 14 -10.14 -14.79 -14.14
CA ARG A 14 -9.55 -15.36 -12.93
C ARG A 14 -9.18 -14.23 -11.98
N TYR A 15 -9.20 -14.53 -10.69
CA TYR A 15 -8.55 -13.66 -9.72
C TYR A 15 -7.04 -13.59 -10.03
N PRO A 16 -6.41 -12.42 -9.83
CA PRO A 16 -4.97 -12.29 -9.96
C PRO A 16 -4.25 -13.06 -8.85
N ASP A 17 -2.91 -13.14 -8.94
CA ASP A 17 -2.09 -13.62 -7.83
C ASP A 17 -2.39 -12.77 -6.57
N PRO A 18 -2.92 -13.38 -5.49
CA PRO A 18 -3.27 -12.65 -4.28
C PRO A 18 -2.06 -12.03 -3.57
N ALA A 19 -0.85 -12.55 -3.80
CA ALA A 19 0.38 -12.02 -3.23
C ALA A 19 1.05 -10.96 -4.13
N ALA A 20 0.54 -10.76 -5.35
CA ALA A 20 1.15 -9.91 -6.38
C ALA A 20 2.67 -10.16 -6.54
N SER A 21 3.10 -11.42 -6.47
CA SER A 21 4.51 -11.82 -6.31
C SER A 21 5.40 -11.23 -7.40
N GLY A 22 4.94 -11.27 -8.66
CA GLY A 22 5.70 -10.69 -9.78
C GLY A 22 5.89 -9.18 -9.70
N LEU A 23 4.95 -8.44 -9.08
CA LEU A 23 5.12 -7.00 -8.82
C LEU A 23 6.14 -6.78 -7.69
N CYS A 24 6.04 -7.56 -6.62
CA CYS A 24 6.97 -7.49 -5.49
C CYS A 24 8.41 -7.77 -5.92
N ASP A 25 8.63 -8.80 -6.73
CA ASP A 25 9.94 -9.14 -7.30
C ASP A 25 10.48 -8.02 -8.19
N ALA A 26 9.63 -7.43 -9.04
CA ALA A 26 10.02 -6.35 -9.94
C ALA A 26 10.42 -5.09 -9.16
N ILE A 27 9.64 -4.69 -8.15
CA ILE A 27 9.98 -3.55 -7.27
C ILE A 27 11.28 -3.84 -6.51
N ALA A 28 11.41 -5.04 -5.92
CA ALA A 28 12.61 -5.42 -5.18
C ALA A 28 13.87 -5.33 -6.04
N ALA A 29 13.82 -5.79 -7.30
CA ALA A 29 14.93 -5.70 -8.23
C ALA A 29 15.31 -4.25 -8.57
N VAL A 30 14.33 -3.37 -8.76
CA VAL A 30 14.56 -1.94 -9.06
C VAL A 30 15.16 -1.21 -7.86
N GLU A 31 14.67 -1.50 -6.65
CA GLU A 31 15.09 -0.82 -5.42
C GLU A 31 16.31 -1.48 -4.73
N GLY A 32 16.84 -2.58 -5.27
CA GLY A 32 17.97 -3.31 -4.69
C GLY A 32 17.63 -4.02 -3.37
N LEU A 33 16.37 -4.44 -3.20
CA LEU A 33 15.84 -5.12 -2.02
C LEU A 33 15.57 -6.60 -2.29
N THR A 34 15.15 -7.33 -1.26
CA THR A 34 14.54 -8.66 -1.43
C THR A 34 13.03 -8.53 -1.50
N ALA A 35 12.34 -9.46 -2.16
CA ALA A 35 10.88 -9.46 -2.23
C ALA A 35 10.21 -9.52 -0.85
N ALA A 36 10.87 -10.09 0.16
CA ALA A 36 10.40 -10.12 1.55
C ALA A 36 10.34 -8.72 2.21
N CYS A 37 11.03 -7.73 1.62
CA CYS A 37 10.98 -6.32 2.04
C CYS A 37 9.90 -5.52 1.31
N VAL A 38 9.12 -6.14 0.41
CA VAL A 38 8.08 -5.46 -0.38
C VAL A 38 6.72 -5.98 0.01
N PHE A 39 5.81 -5.06 0.34
CA PHE A 39 4.41 -5.36 0.64
C PHE A 39 3.50 -4.58 -0.33
N PRO A 40 2.66 -5.26 -1.12
CA PRO A 40 1.75 -4.60 -2.05
C PRO A 40 0.48 -4.12 -1.35
N GLY A 41 -0.13 -3.06 -1.86
CA GLY A 41 -1.46 -2.59 -1.43
C GLY A 41 -2.18 -1.90 -2.58
N ASN A 42 -3.50 -1.76 -2.50
CA ASN A 42 -4.31 -1.12 -3.53
C ASN A 42 -4.22 0.42 -3.45
N GLY A 43 -3.01 0.94 -3.69
CA GLY A 43 -2.67 2.35 -3.47
C GLY A 43 -2.07 2.59 -2.08
N SER A 44 -1.33 3.68 -1.94
CA SER A 44 -0.63 4.02 -0.70
C SER A 44 -1.57 4.28 0.47
N ASP A 45 -2.80 4.72 0.23
CA ASP A 45 -3.80 4.95 1.28
C ASP A 45 -4.19 3.66 2.01
N GLU A 46 -4.31 2.54 1.29
CA GLU A 46 -4.57 1.24 1.92
C GLU A 46 -3.38 0.79 2.78
N VAL A 47 -2.16 0.99 2.28
CA VAL A 47 -0.94 0.67 3.04
C VAL A 47 -0.86 1.54 4.31
N LEU A 48 -1.13 2.84 4.21
CA LEU A 48 -1.19 3.75 5.36
C LEU A 48 -2.27 3.34 6.36
N ALA A 49 -3.45 2.91 5.90
CA ALA A 49 -4.51 2.42 6.77
C ALA A 49 -4.09 1.17 7.56
N HIS A 50 -3.44 0.19 6.91
CA HIS A 50 -2.90 -0.99 7.58
C HIS A 50 -1.87 -0.63 8.65
N LEU A 51 -0.94 0.28 8.33
CA LEU A 51 0.06 0.76 9.30
C LEU A 51 -0.60 1.47 10.48
N TRP A 52 -1.63 2.27 10.22
CA TRP A 52 -2.34 3.01 11.25
C TRP A 52 -3.08 2.08 12.20
N PHE A 53 -3.83 1.12 11.64
CA PHE A 53 -4.55 0.11 12.40
C PHE A 53 -3.61 -0.73 13.27
N ALA A 54 -2.50 -1.21 12.69
CA ALA A 54 -1.58 -2.11 13.37
C ALA A 54 -0.74 -1.42 14.46
N PHE A 55 -0.31 -0.18 14.22
CA PHE A 55 0.73 0.45 15.06
C PHE A 55 0.34 1.76 15.72
N LEU A 56 -0.59 2.53 15.14
CA LEU A 56 -0.82 3.93 15.52
C LEU A 56 -2.18 4.17 16.19
N SER A 57 -3.11 3.21 16.11
CA SER A 57 -4.46 3.32 16.69
C SER A 57 -4.41 3.67 18.18
N GLY A 58 -5.15 4.72 18.56
CA GLY A 58 -5.22 5.20 19.97
C GLY A 58 -3.94 5.86 20.50
N ARG A 59 -2.97 6.19 19.64
CA ARG A 59 -1.68 6.80 20.04
C ARG A 59 -1.55 8.24 19.55
N THR A 60 -0.59 8.96 20.13
CA THR A 60 -0.11 10.24 19.57
C THR A 60 0.86 9.98 18.42
N VAL A 61 0.67 10.64 17.29
CA VAL A 61 1.40 10.48 16.03
C VAL A 61 1.99 11.82 15.63
N CYS A 62 3.32 11.92 15.51
CA CYS A 62 3.96 13.16 15.07
C CYS A 62 4.03 13.21 13.54
N THR A 63 3.72 14.37 12.95
CA THR A 63 3.89 14.65 11.52
C THR A 63 4.28 16.12 11.28
N LEU A 64 4.45 16.51 10.02
CA LEU A 64 4.78 17.89 9.63
C LEU A 64 3.52 18.76 9.54
N ASP A 65 3.63 20.06 9.83
CA ASP A 65 2.51 21.02 9.80
C ASP A 65 1.83 21.13 8.43
N THR A 66 2.59 21.02 7.34
CA THR A 66 2.05 20.98 5.97
C THR A 66 2.52 19.70 5.31
N THR A 67 1.60 18.76 5.14
CA THR A 67 1.89 17.41 4.64
C THR A 67 0.65 16.80 3.98
N TYR A 68 0.67 15.49 3.77
CA TYR A 68 -0.43 14.73 3.20
C TYR A 68 -1.74 14.93 3.98
N GLY A 69 -2.73 15.52 3.31
CA GLY A 69 -3.99 15.94 3.93
C GLY A 69 -4.88 14.80 4.44
N PHE A 70 -4.54 13.55 4.16
CA PHE A 70 -5.28 12.38 4.64
C PHE A 70 -4.84 11.88 6.02
N TYR A 71 -3.68 12.31 6.55
CA TYR A 71 -3.27 11.92 7.90
C TYR A 71 -4.32 12.30 8.97
N PRO A 72 -4.91 13.52 8.98
CA PRO A 72 -6.00 13.86 9.90
C PRO A 72 -7.23 12.96 9.79
N VAL A 73 -7.54 12.48 8.59
CA VAL A 73 -8.66 11.56 8.36
C VAL A 73 -8.37 10.21 9.01
N TRP A 74 -7.17 9.66 8.80
CA TRP A 74 -6.75 8.40 9.41
C TRP A 74 -6.66 8.49 10.93
N ALA A 75 -6.09 9.56 11.47
CA ALA A 75 -6.00 9.77 12.91
C ALA A 75 -7.38 9.77 13.56
N LYS A 76 -8.33 10.50 12.96
CA LYS A 76 -9.72 10.53 13.44
C LYS A 76 -10.37 9.15 13.36
N LEU A 77 -10.17 8.41 12.26
CA LEU A 77 -10.76 7.08 12.07
C LEU A 77 -10.29 6.07 13.12
N TYR A 78 -8.99 6.10 13.46
CA TYR A 78 -8.37 5.16 14.39
C TYR A 78 -8.20 5.71 15.83
N GLY A 79 -8.83 6.86 16.13
CA GLY A 79 -8.78 7.47 17.46
C GLY A 79 -7.37 7.90 17.90
N SER A 80 -6.49 8.17 16.95
CA SER A 80 -5.14 8.69 17.21
C SER A 80 -5.17 10.21 17.34
N GLN A 81 -4.23 10.74 18.12
CA GLN A 81 -3.98 12.18 18.19
C GLN A 81 -2.83 12.51 17.24
N LEU A 82 -3.02 13.45 16.32
CA LEU A 82 -1.94 14.04 15.53
C LEU A 82 -1.34 15.25 16.24
#